data_AF-A0A2N2T612-F1
#
_entry.id   AF-A0A2N2T612-F1
#
_cell.length_a   1.000
_cell.length_b   1.000
_cell.length_c   1.000
_cell.angle_alpha   90.00
_cell.angle_beta   90.00
_cell.angle_gamma   90.00
#
_symmetry.space_group_name_H-M   'P 1'
#
loop_
_entity.id
_entity.type
_entity.pdbx_description
1 polymer ?
#
loop_
_entity_poly.entity_id
_entity_poly.type
_entity_poly.pdbx_seq_one_letter_code
_entity_poly.pdbx_strand_id
1 'polypeptide(L)'
;PRRDWLAVTGIGRPQGFFDMLDAQGVSFHPRAFADHHAFQPQDLPVDATVLMTEKDAVKCAGFAGDEWWAVELDVAPESGFIDWLSARLKQ
;
A
#
# COMPACT_ATOMS: atom_id res chain seq x y z
N PRO A 1 -5.61 22.79 4.52
CA PRO A 1 -5.51 22.09 5.82
C PRO A 1 -4.53 20.92 5.71
N ARG A 2 -3.49 20.85 6.55
CA ARG A 2 -2.70 19.62 6.69
C ARG A 2 -3.65 18.55 7.24
N ARG A 3 -4.10 17.64 6.39
CA ARG A 3 -4.81 16.45 6.82
C ARG A 3 -3.73 15.45 7.22
N ASP A 4 -3.78 14.98 8.46
CA ASP A 4 -2.90 13.89 8.91
C ASP A 4 -3.50 12.58 8.42
N TRP A 5 -2.95 12.03 7.34
CA TRP A 5 -3.42 10.78 6.74
C TRP A 5 -2.82 9.58 7.46
N LEU A 6 -3.53 8.44 7.44
CA LEU A 6 -2.97 7.17 7.91
C LEU A 6 -2.55 6.35 6.69
N ALA A 7 -1.25 6.06 6.54
CA ALA A 7 -0.78 5.17 5.48
C ALA A 7 -0.64 3.75 6.02
N VAL A 8 -1.36 2.80 5.45
CA VAL A 8 -1.40 1.41 5.90
C VAL A 8 -1.02 0.45 4.80
N THR A 9 -0.27 -0.60 5.14
CA THR A 9 0.01 -1.66 4.18
C THR A 9 0.37 -2.98 4.87
N GLY A 10 -0.06 -4.09 4.28
CA GLY A 10 0.24 -5.47 4.68
C GLY A 10 0.97 -6.24 3.58
N ILE A 11 2.05 -5.64 3.04
CA ILE A 11 2.95 -6.26 2.05
C ILE A 11 4.31 -6.58 2.67
N GLY A 12 5.06 -7.53 2.09
CA GLY A 12 6.35 -7.98 2.62
C GLY A 12 7.46 -6.93 2.72
N ARG A 13 7.37 -5.82 1.98
CA ARG A 13 8.31 -4.68 2.06
C ARG A 13 7.53 -3.35 2.16
N PRO A 14 6.98 -3.01 3.34
CA PRO A 14 6.09 -1.87 3.50
C PRO A 14 6.79 -0.52 3.25
N GLN A 15 8.10 -0.44 3.48
CA GLN A 15 8.86 0.81 3.34
C GLN A 15 8.76 1.41 1.93
N GLY A 16 8.71 0.59 0.87
CA GLY A 16 8.61 1.11 -0.50
C GLY A 16 7.30 1.88 -0.75
N PHE A 17 6.22 1.51 -0.07
CA PHE A 17 4.96 2.24 -0.15
C PHE A 17 5.08 3.61 0.54
N PHE A 18 5.65 3.65 1.74
CA PHE A 18 5.82 4.90 2.50
C PHE A 18 6.82 5.84 1.82
N ASP A 19 7.95 5.33 1.34
CA ASP A 19 8.94 6.14 0.60
C ASP A 19 8.32 6.78 -0.64
N MET A 20 7.43 6.05 -1.34
CA MET A 20 6.72 6.56 -2.50
C MET A 20 5.73 7.68 -2.12
N LEU A 21 4.97 7.53 -1.02
CA LEU A 21 4.10 8.60 -0.52
C LEU A 21 4.89 9.85 -0.09
N ASP A 22 6.01 9.66 0.61
CA ASP A 22 6.91 10.73 1.04
C ASP A 22 7.51 11.46 -0.17
N ALA A 23 7.91 10.74 -1.21
CA ALA A 23 8.42 11.31 -2.45
C ALA A 23 7.38 12.18 -3.19
N GLN A 24 6.10 11.90 -3.00
CA GLN A 24 4.98 12.73 -3.51
C GLN A 24 4.61 13.89 -2.59
N GLY A 25 5.32 14.07 -1.45
CA GLY A 25 5.08 15.16 -0.50
C GLY A 25 3.81 14.96 0.36
N VAL A 26 3.33 13.73 0.48
CA VAL A 26 2.17 13.39 1.30
C VAL A 26 2.57 13.35 2.78
N SER A 27 1.78 13.98 3.65
CA SER A 27 1.99 13.93 5.12
C SER A 27 1.12 12.84 5.73
N PHE A 28 1.73 11.82 6.34
CA PHE A 28 1.01 10.67 6.88
C PHE A 28 1.67 10.07 8.13
N HIS A 29 0.89 9.25 8.83
CA HIS A 29 1.35 8.35 9.90
C HIS A 29 1.46 6.93 9.33
N PRO A 30 2.65 6.31 9.32
CA PRO A 30 2.83 4.96 8.79
C PRO A 30 2.33 3.91 9.77
N ARG A 31 1.64 2.88 9.25
CA ARG A 31 1.27 1.68 10.00
C ARG A 31 1.38 0.44 9.11
N ALA A 32 2.44 -0.33 9.34
CA ALA A 32 2.63 -1.61 8.67
C ALA A 32 1.90 -2.74 9.40
N PHE A 33 1.36 -3.67 8.62
CA PHE A 33 0.83 -4.96 9.08
C PHE A 33 1.68 -6.10 8.51
N ALA A 34 1.48 -7.31 9.00
CA ALA A 34 2.14 -8.50 8.46
C ALA A 34 1.77 -8.71 6.98
N ASP A 35 2.66 -9.34 6.21
CA ASP A 35 2.29 -9.73 4.85
C ASP A 35 1.09 -10.69 4.88
N HIS A 36 0.19 -10.53 3.91
CA HIS A 36 -1.09 -11.24 3.86
C HIS A 36 -2.00 -10.99 5.08
N HIS A 37 -1.80 -9.91 5.84
CA HIS A 37 -2.69 -9.55 6.94
C HIS A 37 -4.15 -9.54 6.49
N ALA A 38 -5.01 -10.19 7.28
CA ALA A 38 -6.44 -10.28 7.07
C ALA A 38 -7.12 -9.14 7.83
N PHE A 39 -7.23 -7.98 7.17
CA PHE A 39 -7.82 -6.78 7.76
C PHE A 39 -9.22 -7.04 8.32
N GLN A 40 -9.45 -6.55 9.53
CA GLN A 40 -10.75 -6.53 10.20
C GLN A 40 -11.20 -5.08 10.42
N PRO A 41 -12.52 -4.83 10.58
CA PRO A 41 -13.03 -3.48 10.83
C PRO A 41 -12.37 -2.78 12.03
N GLN A 42 -12.05 -3.52 13.10
CA GLN A 42 -11.40 -2.95 14.28
C GLN A 42 -9.93 -2.58 14.08
N ASP A 43 -9.29 -3.01 12.98
CA ASP A 43 -7.87 -2.72 12.75
C ASP A 43 -7.65 -1.25 12.40
N LEU A 44 -8.63 -0.60 11.77
CA LEU A 44 -8.49 0.73 11.17
C LEU A 44 -9.65 1.66 11.59
N PRO A 45 -9.36 2.93 11.89
CA PRO A 45 -10.40 3.90 12.24
C PRO A 45 -11.25 4.26 11.02
N VAL A 46 -12.58 4.09 11.14
CA VAL A 46 -13.54 4.38 10.05
C VAL A 46 -13.61 5.89 9.74
N ASP A 47 -13.44 6.74 10.76
CA ASP A 47 -13.54 8.20 10.63
C ASP A 47 -12.24 8.88 10.15
N ALA A 48 -11.21 8.11 9.80
CA ALA A 48 -9.93 8.64 9.33
C ALA A 48 -9.78 8.55 7.81
N THR A 49 -8.97 9.45 7.24
CA THR A 49 -8.47 9.30 5.88
C THR A 49 -7.36 8.25 5.86
N VAL A 50 -7.58 7.14 5.17
CA VAL A 50 -6.63 6.03 5.09
C VAL A 50 -6.12 5.89 3.66
N LEU A 51 -4.80 5.84 3.49
CA LEU A 51 -4.16 5.44 2.26
C LEU A 51 -3.66 4.01 2.38
N MET A 52 -3.94 3.16 1.40
CA MET A 52 -3.43 1.79 1.37
C MET A 52 -3.09 1.33 -0.04
N THR A 53 -2.36 0.22 -0.15
CA THR A 53 -2.11 -0.40 -1.46
C THR A 53 -3.41 -0.96 -2.04
N GLU A 54 -3.49 -1.10 -3.37
CA GLU A 54 -4.64 -1.73 -4.03
C GLU A 54 -4.93 -3.15 -3.48
N LYS A 55 -3.87 -3.94 -3.23
CA LYS A 55 -3.97 -5.28 -2.64
C LYS A 55 -4.70 -5.24 -1.30
N ASP A 56 -4.41 -4.26 -0.45
CA ASP A 56 -5.01 -4.15 0.87
C ASP A 56 -6.43 -3.55 0.79
N ALA A 57 -6.68 -2.65 -0.15
CA ALA A 57 -8.02 -2.12 -0.41
C ALA A 57 -9.03 -3.20 -0.79
N VAL A 58 -8.62 -4.18 -1.61
CA VAL A 58 -9.46 -5.34 -1.95
C VAL A 58 -9.86 -6.15 -0.70
N LYS A 59 -8.97 -6.26 0.30
CA LYS A 59 -9.27 -6.97 1.56
C LYS A 59 -10.24 -6.19 2.45
N CYS A 60 -10.20 -4.86 2.38
CA CYS A 60 -11.02 -3.96 3.18
C CYS A 60 -12.38 -3.62 2.56
N ALA A 61 -12.61 -3.96 1.29
CA ALA A 61 -13.76 -3.49 0.49
C ALA A 61 -15.13 -3.71 1.15
N GLY A 62 -15.29 -4.74 2.00
CA GLY A 62 -16.55 -5.03 2.68
C GLY A 62 -16.87 -4.13 3.89
N PHE A 63 -15.91 -3.35 4.37
CA PHE A 63 -16.06 -2.53 5.58
C PHE A 63 -15.29 -1.20 5.54
N ALA A 64 -14.77 -0.83 4.36
CA ALA A 64 -14.00 0.39 4.18
C ALA A 64 -14.83 1.64 4.54
N GLY A 65 -14.18 2.63 5.18
CA GLY A 65 -14.78 3.94 5.40
C GLY A 65 -14.82 4.78 4.12
N ASP A 66 -15.56 5.88 4.16
CA ASP A 66 -15.77 6.75 2.99
C ASP A 66 -14.48 7.42 2.48
N GLU A 67 -13.53 7.66 3.38
CA GLU A 67 -12.26 8.35 3.09
C GLU A 67 -11.07 7.38 3.03
N TRP A 68 -11.31 6.12 2.63
CA TRP A 68 -10.27 5.11 2.44
C TRP A 68 -9.92 5.00 0.96
N TRP A 69 -8.65 5.22 0.63
CA TRP A 69 -8.16 5.34 -0.73
C TRP A 69 -7.13 4.25 -1.03
N ALA A 70 -7.32 3.58 -2.16
CA ALA A 70 -6.29 2.76 -2.78
C ALA A 70 -5.30 3.66 -3.52
N VAL A 71 -4.02 3.46 -3.28
CA VAL A 71 -2.92 4.14 -3.96
C VAL A 71 -2.20 3.11 -4.81
N GLU A 72 -2.10 3.41 -6.10
CA GLU A 72 -1.33 2.60 -7.05
C GLU A 72 0.15 2.61 -6.65
N LEU A 73 0.76 1.42 -6.65
CA LEU A 73 2.18 1.29 -6.39
C LEU A 73 2.95 1.52 -7.70
N ASP A 74 3.59 2.68 -7.82
CA ASP A 74 4.57 2.92 -8.89
C ASP A 74 5.92 2.28 -8.51
N VAL A 75 6.10 1.02 -8.95
CA VAL A 75 7.32 0.24 -8.69
C VAL A 75 7.89 -0.24 -10.01
N ALA A 76 9.10 0.23 -10.32
CA ALA A 76 9.89 -0.26 -11.45
C ALA A 76 10.90 -1.33 -10.96
N PRO A 77 10.80 -2.59 -11.41
CA PRO A 77 11.82 -3.59 -11.13
C PRO A 77 13.14 -3.22 -11.80
N GLU A 78 14.26 -3.67 -11.23
CA GLU A 78 15.57 -3.51 -11.86
C GLU A 78 15.59 -4.16 -13.24
N SER A 79 16.19 -3.49 -14.23
CA SER A 79 16.23 -3.98 -15.61
C SER A 79 16.87 -5.37 -15.71
N GLY A 80 17.92 -5.64 -14.92
CA GLY A 80 18.58 -6.94 -14.88
C GLY A 80 17.67 -8.08 -14.41
N PHE A 81 16.72 -7.80 -13.50
CA PHE A 81 15.71 -8.79 -13.09
C PHE A 81 14.74 -9.09 -14.25
N ILE A 82 14.29 -8.05 -14.96
CA ILE A 82 13.39 -8.20 -16.12
C ILE A 82 14.05 -9.01 -17.24
N ASP A 83 15.31 -8.72 -17.54
CA ASP A 83 16.08 -9.45 -18.56
C ASP A 83 16.22 -10.94 -18.18
N TRP A 84 16.58 -11.22 -16.93
CA TRP A 84 16.71 -12.58 -16.41
C TRP A 84 15.38 -13.35 -16.46
N LEU A 85 14.29 -12.73 -16.01
CA LEU A 85 12.96 -13.35 -15.99
C LEU A 85 12.47 -13.66 -17.42
N SER A 86 12.67 -12.70 -18.33
CA SER A 86 12.30 -12.84 -19.74
C SER A 86 13.02 -13.99 -20.43
N ALA A 87 14.28 -14.25 -20.09
CA ALA A 87 15.05 -15.37 -20.63
C ALA A 87 14.52 -16.73 -20.15
N ARG A 88 13.96 -16.80 -18.93
CA ARG A 88 13.48 -18.05 -18.34
C ARG A 88 12.06 -18.43 -18.77
N LEU A 89 11.20 -17.44 -19.05
CA LEU A 89 9.82 -17.66 -19.51
C LEU A 89 9.70 -18.07 -20.99
N LYS A 90 10.77 -17.88 -21.79
CA LYS A 90 10.81 -18.27 -23.21
C LYS A 90 11.19 -19.75 -23.44
N GLN A 91 11.26 -20.55 -22.38
CA GLN A 91 11.51 -22.00 -22.42
C GLN A 91 10.22 -22.75 -22.12
#